data_AF-A0A8T5HZ66-F1
#
_entry.id   AF-A0A8T5HZ66-F1
#
_cell.length_a   1.000
_cell.length_b   1.000
_cell.length_c   1.000
_cell.angle_alpha   90.00
_cell.angle_beta   90.00
_cell.angle_gamma   90.00
#
_symmetry.space_group_name_H-M   'P 1'
#
loop_
_entity.id
_entity.type
_entity.pdbx_description
1 polymer ?
#
loop_
_entity_poly.entity_id
_entity_poly.type
_entity_poly.pdbx_seq_one_letter_code
_entity_poly.pdbx_strand_id
1 'polypeptide(L)'
;MKQFEHNVINSFSLAKADITTLYANVKFILKQLEEIKFENQELKEMLYKKTTVKVRKASNKRIAEKIIKKTVKKKFIGSNSSNKVHNGKCPFAQNIKPKNKVSFVSKVKALNDGYKLCKCLN
;
A
#
# COMPACT_ATOMS: atom_id res chain seq x y z
N MET A 1 -25.84 -36.21 64.14
CA MET A 1 -25.07 -35.00 63.82
C MET A 1 -25.94 -33.79 64.12
N LYS A 2 -25.42 -32.77 64.81
CA LYS A 2 -26.18 -31.54 65.09
C LYS A 2 -26.24 -30.66 63.84
N GLN A 3 -27.31 -29.88 63.65
CA GLN A 3 -27.48 -28.99 62.48
C GLN A 3 -26.26 -28.07 62.25
N PHE A 4 -25.65 -27.59 63.34
CA PHE A 4 -24.45 -26.78 63.29
C PHE A 4 -23.29 -27.50 62.60
N GLU A 5 -23.01 -28.75 62.98
CA GLU A 5 -21.93 -29.55 62.39
C GLU A 5 -22.16 -29.77 60.90
N HIS A 6 -23.41 -30.01 60.49
CA HIS A 6 -23.78 -30.16 59.09
C HIS A 6 -23.52 -28.87 58.29
N ASN A 7 -23.93 -27.71 58.83
CA ASN A 7 -23.70 -26.42 58.18
C ASN A 7 -22.21 -26.13 58.03
N VAL A 8 -21.41 -26.39 59.06
CA VAL A 8 -19.95 -26.21 59.03
C VAL A 8 -19.32 -27.08 57.94
N ILE A 9 -19.63 -28.38 57.91
CA ILE A 9 -19.12 -29.30 56.88
C ILE A 9 -19.53 -28.83 55.48
N ASN A 10 -20.78 -28.41 55.31
CA ASN A 10 -21.28 -27.94 54.02
C ASN A 10 -20.55 -26.67 53.56
N SER A 11 -20.35 -25.69 54.43
CA SER A 11 -19.59 -24.46 54.11
C SER A 11 -18.16 -24.77 53.66
N PHE A 12 -17.47 -25.70 54.32
CA PHE A 12 -16.12 -26.11 53.90
C PHE A 12 -16.13 -26.87 52.58
N SER A 13 -17.14 -27.71 52.34
CA SER A 13 -17.31 -28.41 51.06
C SER A 13 -17.50 -27.43 49.90
N LEU A 14 -18.37 -26.44 50.08
CA LEU A 14 -18.62 -25.38 49.09
C LEU A 14 -17.35 -24.56 48.83
N ALA A 15 -16.68 -24.10 49.88
CA ALA A 15 -15.42 -23.34 49.74
C ALA A 15 -14.34 -24.14 48.99
N LYS A 16 -14.24 -25.44 49.26
CA LYS A 16 -13.31 -26.33 48.54
C LYS A 16 -13.68 -26.45 47.06
N ALA A 17 -14.96 -26.60 46.74
CA ALA A 17 -15.44 -26.65 45.36
C ALA A 17 -15.15 -25.34 44.60
N ASP A 18 -15.39 -24.20 45.25
CA ASP A 18 -15.11 -22.87 44.69
C ASP A 18 -13.62 -22.67 44.43
N ILE A 19 -12.76 -23.02 45.39
CA ILE A 19 -11.29 -22.95 45.22
C ILE A 19 -10.83 -23.83 44.06
N THR A 20 -11.37 -25.04 43.94
CA THR A 20 -11.02 -25.98 42.87
C THR A 20 -11.44 -25.43 41.50
N THR A 21 -12.66 -24.88 41.43
CA THR A 21 -13.18 -24.24 40.22
C THR A 21 -12.35 -23.02 39.83
N LEU A 22 -12.02 -22.16 40.80
CA LEU A 22 -11.18 -20.98 40.58
C LEU A 22 -9.81 -21.39 40.05
N TYR A 23 -9.18 -22.40 40.64
CA TYR A 23 -7.88 -22.89 40.19
C TYR A 23 -7.93 -23.42 38.75
N ALA A 24 -8.97 -24.19 38.40
CA ALA A 24 -9.18 -24.67 37.04
C ALA A 24 -9.35 -23.51 36.03
N ASN A 25 -10.14 -22.50 36.40
CA ASN A 25 -10.37 -21.32 35.58
C ASN A 25 -9.08 -20.50 35.37
N VAL A 26 -8.32 -20.25 36.44
CA VAL A 26 -7.03 -19.54 36.35
C VAL A 26 -6.07 -20.30 35.44
N LYS A 27 -5.97 -21.62 35.59
CA LYS A 27 -5.13 -22.46 34.73
C LYS A 27 -5.55 -22.38 33.26
N PHE A 28 -6.85 -22.38 32.99
CA PHE A 28 -7.39 -22.25 31.65
C PHE A 28 -7.07 -20.88 31.03
N ILE A 29 -7.27 -19.80 31.79
CA ILE A 29 -6.95 -18.43 31.36
C ILE A 29 -5.46 -18.29 31.04
N LEU A 30 -4.58 -18.82 31.89
CA LEU A 30 -3.14 -18.80 31.65
C LEU A 30 -2.77 -19.51 30.35
N LYS A 31 -3.38 -20.66 30.06
CA LYS A 31 -3.19 -21.37 28.79
C LYS A 31 -3.64 -20.53 27.59
N GLN A 32 -4.82 -19.91 27.67
CA GLN A 32 -5.31 -19.03 26.59
C GLN A 32 -4.40 -17.81 26.38
N LEU A 33 -3.84 -17.24 27.44
CA LEU A 33 -2.89 -16.14 27.33
C LEU A 33 -1.59 -16.55 26.62
N GLU A 34 -1.09 -17.75 26.86
CA GLU A 34 0.07 -18.30 26.15
C GLU A 34 -0.22 -18.49 24.65
N GLU A 35 -1.38 -19.05 24.31
CA GLU A 35 -1.83 -19.24 22.93
C GLU A 35 -1.94 -17.88 22.19
N ILE A 36 -2.62 -16.90 22.79
CA ILE A 36 -2.77 -15.55 22.21
C ILE A 36 -1.40 -14.86 22.06
N LYS A 37 -0.49 -15.05 23.01
CA LYS A 37 0.86 -14.48 22.92
C LYS A 37 1.64 -15.07 21.75
N PHE A 38 1.51 -16.37 21.51
CA PHE A 38 2.13 -17.05 20.38
C PHE A 38 1.57 -16.54 19.04
N GLU A 39 0.25 -16.49 18.89
CA GLU A 39 -0.40 -15.97 17.68
C GLU A 39 0.01 -14.52 17.37
N ASN A 40 0.08 -13.67 18.39
CA ASN A 40 0.52 -12.28 18.24
C ASN A 40 1.98 -12.19 17.75
N GLN A 41 2.86 -13.09 18.18
CA GLN A 41 4.24 -13.14 17.68
C GLN A 41 4.28 -13.53 16.20
N GLU A 42 3.52 -14.55 15.79
CA GLU A 42 3.42 -14.95 14.39
C GLU A 42 2.85 -13.85 13.50
N LEU A 43 1.79 -13.18 13.94
CA LEU A 43 1.21 -12.06 13.21
C LEU A 43 2.19 -10.90 13.06
N LYS A 44 2.98 -10.60 14.09
CA LYS A 44 4.03 -9.57 14.05
C LYS A 44 5.12 -9.90 13.03
N GLU A 45 5.59 -11.15 13.00
CA GLU A 45 6.52 -11.67 12.00
C GLU A 45 5.96 -11.51 10.56
N MET A 46 4.70 -11.89 10.35
CA MET A 46 4.04 -11.79 9.04
C MET A 46 3.90 -10.33 8.59
N LEU A 47 3.58 -9.41 9.52
CA LEU A 47 3.50 -7.98 9.22
C LEU A 47 4.87 -7.40 8.84
N TYR A 48 5.94 -7.79 9.54
CA TYR A 48 7.30 -7.37 9.19
C TYR A 48 7.70 -7.83 7.78
N LYS A 49 7.38 -9.08 7.42
CA LYS A 49 7.63 -9.62 6.07
C LYS A 49 6.82 -8.85 5.01
N LYS A 50 5.54 -8.57 5.26
CA LYS A 50 4.69 -7.83 4.31
C LYS A 50 5.14 -6.38 4.11
N THR A 51 5.51 -5.69 5.18
CA THR A 51 5.96 -4.28 5.13
C THR A 51 7.28 -4.14 4.38
N THR A 52 8.28 -4.97 4.68
CA THR A 52 9.57 -4.96 3.97
C THR A 52 9.43 -5.23 2.46
N VAL A 53 8.56 -6.17 2.07
CA VAL A 53 8.26 -6.44 0.66
C VAL A 53 7.59 -5.25 -0.03
N LYS A 54 6.63 -4.58 0.63
CA LYS A 54 5.96 -3.39 0.07
C LYS A 54 6.94 -2.22 -0.12
N VAL A 55 7.83 -1.98 0.85
CA VAL A 55 8.86 -0.93 0.78
C VAL A 55 9.82 -1.18 -0.39
N ARG A 56 10.30 -2.43 -0.55
CA ARG A 56 11.15 -2.83 -1.68
C ARG A 56 10.46 -2.59 -3.02
N LYS A 57 9.20 -3.03 -3.17
CA LYS A 57 8.40 -2.81 -4.39
C LYS A 57 8.23 -1.32 -4.72
N ALA A 58 7.96 -0.48 -3.73
CA ALA A 58 7.82 0.97 -3.93
C ALA A 58 9.14 1.63 -4.37
N SER A 59 10.28 1.23 -3.78
CA SER A 59 11.59 1.74 -4.17
C SER A 59 11.97 1.37 -5.61
N ASN A 60 11.74 0.11 -6.00
CA ASN A 60 12.04 -0.39 -7.35
C ASN A 60 11.14 0.28 -8.40
N LYS A 61 9.87 0.55 -8.10
CA LYS A 61 8.97 1.30 -8.97
C LYS A 61 9.47 2.72 -9.23
N ARG A 62 9.94 3.43 -8.19
CA ARG A 62 10.50 4.78 -8.32
C ARG A 62 11.77 4.81 -9.17
N ILE A 63 12.64 3.82 -9.01
CA ILE A 63 13.86 3.69 -9.82
C ILE A 63 13.51 3.42 -11.28
N ALA A 64 12.58 2.51 -11.56
CA ALA A 64 12.11 2.21 -12.91
C ALA A 64 11.49 3.45 -13.59
N GLU A 65 10.62 4.20 -12.89
CA GLU A 65 10.03 5.44 -13.40
C GLU A 65 11.08 6.53 -13.69
N LYS A 66 12.12 6.63 -12.85
CA LYS A 66 13.23 7.58 -13.05
C LYS A 66 14.07 7.22 -14.27
N ILE A 67 14.31 5.93 -14.51
CA ILE A 67 15.05 5.45 -15.68
C ILE A 67 14.25 5.71 -16.96
N ILE A 68 12.96 5.36 -16.99
CA ILE A 68 12.09 5.57 -18.15
C ILE A 68 11.98 7.07 -18.51
N LYS A 69 11.88 7.97 -17.52
CA LYS A 69 11.83 9.41 -17.79
C LYS A 69 13.13 9.97 -18.39
N LYS A 70 14.28 9.34 -18.15
CA LYS A 70 15.59 9.82 -18.62
C LYS A 70 15.91 9.40 -20.05
N THR A 71 15.39 8.26 -20.52
CA THR A 71 15.70 7.70 -21.85
C THR A 71 14.76 8.14 -22.97
N VAL A 72 13.54 8.60 -22.66
CA VAL A 72 12.56 8.95 -23.69
C VAL A 72 12.82 10.38 -24.21
N LYS A 73 13.65 10.49 -25.26
CA LYS A 73 13.84 11.75 -26.01
C LYS A 73 12.50 12.20 -26.61
N LYS A 74 12.03 13.40 -26.28
CA LYS A 74 10.78 13.98 -26.79
C LYS A 74 10.96 14.33 -28.27
N LYS A 75 10.26 13.63 -29.16
CA LYS A 75 10.44 13.70 -30.62
C LYS A 75 9.51 14.69 -31.34
N PHE A 76 8.41 15.09 -30.70
CA PHE A 76 7.37 15.91 -31.33
C PHE A 76 7.19 17.22 -30.58
N ILE A 77 6.91 18.30 -31.33
CA ILE A 77 6.80 19.66 -30.80
C ILE A 77 5.44 20.21 -31.19
N GLY A 78 4.62 20.62 -30.21
CA GLY A 78 3.36 21.32 -30.43
C GLY A 78 3.39 22.76 -29.95
N SER A 79 2.39 23.52 -30.37
CA SER A 79 2.14 24.88 -29.86
C SER A 79 0.78 24.96 -29.17
N ASN A 80 0.75 25.49 -27.94
CA ASN A 80 -0.48 25.79 -27.21
C ASN A 80 -1.39 26.78 -27.95
N SER A 81 -0.82 27.67 -28.78
CA SER A 81 -1.61 28.71 -29.45
C SER A 81 -2.30 28.21 -30.72
N SER A 82 -1.71 27.23 -31.41
CA SER A 82 -2.26 26.70 -32.67
C SER A 82 -2.84 25.31 -32.53
N ASN A 83 -2.68 24.66 -31.36
CA ASN A 83 -3.03 23.27 -31.09
C ASN A 83 -2.57 22.31 -32.19
N LYS A 84 -1.42 22.60 -32.83
CA LYS A 84 -0.82 21.76 -33.87
C LYS A 84 0.47 21.15 -33.39
N VAL A 85 0.71 19.91 -33.79
CA VAL A 85 1.95 19.17 -33.51
C VAL A 85 2.75 18.95 -34.78
N HIS A 86 4.06 19.12 -34.64
CA HIS A 86 5.03 19.16 -35.70
C HIS A 86 6.20 18.22 -35.40
N ASN A 87 6.94 17.84 -36.45
CA ASN A 87 8.26 17.24 -36.31
C ASN A 87 9.28 18.32 -35.88
N GLY A 88 10.33 17.97 -35.13
CA GLY A 88 11.39 18.89 -34.72
C GLY A 88 12.13 19.57 -35.88
N LYS A 89 12.09 18.98 -37.08
CA LYS A 89 12.66 19.54 -38.32
C LYS A 89 11.70 20.44 -39.11
N CYS A 90 10.46 20.63 -38.65
CA CYS A 90 9.49 21.45 -39.38
C CYS A 90 9.80 22.95 -39.20
N PRO A 91 9.75 23.77 -40.26
CA PRO A 91 9.98 25.22 -40.16
C PRO A 91 9.03 25.89 -39.15
N PHE A 92 7.76 25.48 -39.15
CA PHE A 92 6.76 25.98 -38.21
C PHE A 92 7.07 25.59 -36.76
N ALA A 93 7.76 24.47 -36.52
CA ALA A 93 8.13 24.02 -35.17
C ALA A 93 9.31 24.82 -34.59
N GLN A 94 10.23 25.26 -35.45
CA GLN A 94 11.40 26.04 -35.06
C GLN A 94 11.01 27.46 -34.65
N ASN A 95 9.99 28.03 -35.30
CA ASN A 95 9.47 29.37 -35.01
C ASN A 95 8.46 29.44 -33.85
N ILE A 96 8.20 28.32 -33.14
CA ILE A 96 7.32 28.35 -31.97
C ILE A 96 8.03 29.05 -30.82
N LYS A 97 7.41 30.11 -30.30
CA LYS A 97 7.90 30.81 -29.11
C LYS A 97 8.02 29.84 -27.93
N PRO A 98 9.12 29.87 -27.15
CA PRO A 98 9.34 28.94 -26.03
C PRO A 98 8.18 28.88 -25.04
N LYS A 99 7.51 30.01 -24.79
CA LYS A 99 6.33 30.12 -23.91
C LYS A 99 5.15 29.25 -24.33
N ASN A 100 4.99 29.00 -25.63
CA ASN A 100 3.89 28.22 -26.19
C ASN A 100 4.32 26.81 -26.62
N LYS A 101 5.59 26.44 -26.43
CA LYS A 101 6.18 25.21 -26.95
C LYS A 101 5.90 24.04 -26.00
N VAL A 102 5.21 23.02 -26.50
CA VAL A 102 4.96 21.77 -25.79
C VAL A 102 5.69 20.63 -26.49
N SER A 103 6.29 19.73 -25.72
CA SER A 103 7.10 18.62 -26.26
C SER A 103 6.45 17.28 -25.92
N PHE A 104 6.19 16.46 -26.94
CA PHE A 104 5.54 15.16 -26.82
C PHE A 104 6.47 14.01 -27.17
N VAL A 105 6.18 12.86 -26.57
CA VAL A 105 6.90 11.60 -26.79
C VAL A 105 6.42 10.91 -28.07
N SER A 106 5.11 10.90 -28.31
CA SER A 106 4.48 10.21 -29.44
C SER A 106 3.38 11.07 -30.08
N LYS A 107 3.06 10.79 -31.34
CA LYS A 107 1.92 11.40 -32.05
C LYS A 107 0.60 11.14 -31.33
N VAL A 108 0.42 9.90 -30.84
CA VAL A 108 -0.80 9.46 -30.16
C VAL A 108 -1.06 10.27 -28.89
N LYS A 109 -0.02 10.53 -28.08
CA LYS A 109 -0.17 11.34 -26.88
C LYS A 109 -0.62 12.77 -27.21
N ALA A 110 -0.04 13.36 -28.26
CA ALA A 110 -0.44 14.68 -28.70
C ALA A 110 -1.90 14.73 -29.20
N LEU A 111 -2.35 13.72 -29.94
CA LEU A 111 -3.74 13.59 -30.36
C LEU A 111 -4.71 13.44 -29.18
N ASN A 112 -4.36 12.60 -28.20
CA ASN A 112 -5.14 12.41 -26.98
C ASN A 112 -5.23 13.70 -26.14
N ASP A 113 -4.17 14.51 -26.14
CA ASP A 113 -4.13 15.81 -25.50
C ASP A 113 -4.87 16.90 -26.31
N GLY A 114 -5.57 16.53 -27.40
CA GLY A 114 -6.45 17.42 -28.19
C GLY A 114 -5.76 18.18 -29.33
N TYR A 115 -4.50 17.87 -29.64
CA TYR A 115 -3.77 18.55 -30.71
C TYR A 115 -4.04 17.92 -32.07
N LYS A 116 -4.01 18.75 -33.11
CA LYS A 116 -4.10 18.33 -34.50
C LYS A 116 -2.71 18.09 -35.09
N LEU A 117 -2.58 17.12 -35.99
CA LEU A 117 -1.33 16.90 -36.71
C LEU A 117 -1.11 18.02 -37.73
N CYS A 118 0.12 18.53 -37.81
CA CYS A 118 0.53 19.40 -38.91
C CYS A 118 0.70 18.59 -40.20
N LYS A 119 0.61 19.26 -41.35
CA LYS A 119 0.94 18.71 -42.67
C LYS A 119 2.31 18.03 -42.72
N CYS A 120 3.28 18.45 -41.90
CA CYS A 120 4.59 17.80 -41.82
C CYS A 120 4.60 16.42 -41.15
N LEU A 121 3.48 15.98 -40.59
CA LEU A 121 3.29 14.68 -39.93
C LEU A 121 2.15 13.85 -40.55
N ASN A 122 1.47 14.40 -41.58
CA ASN A 122 0.50 13.73 -42.43
C ASN A 122 1.20 12.89 -43.49
#